data_AF-A0A536LXN4-F1
#
_entry.id   AF-A0A536LXN4-F1
#
_cell.length_a   1.000
_cell.length_b   1.000
_cell.length_c   1.000
_cell.angle_alpha   90.00
_cell.angle_beta   90.00
_cell.angle_gamma   90.00
#
_symmetry.space_group_name_H-M   'P 1'
#
loop_
_entity.id
_entity.type
_entity.pdbx_description
1 polymer ?
#
loop_
_entity_poly.entity_id
_entity_poly.type
_entity_poly.pdbx_seq_one_letter_code
_entity_poly.pdbx_strand_id
1 'polypeptide(L)'
;MTARRLLLALCATLALAAACGGDGNDNPTQSPTAAPARTSDTAGLEPIDVVRVTLDDINRGDIDAAYPNFSAQARKDVSLDEARRLLQGLQASGTKLSVTIAQVGQQTITGDTAEIELTLEIELNTTKIPVDDAAILVREEGQWKIADHFLQTALAVLGLASPAPLGPRALDDKGCATGDPMEGVYAPKRLQILDPCLTVTGTVRDDINKAEDGDITFGLYLSEADQRLINDVNRANYDSALHIEIVPEDQRLVPAPKAGDKIRVTGPWVTDLAHGHNEIHPAFKIEKID
;
A
#
# COMPACT_ATOMS: atom_id res chain seq x y z
N MET A 1 20.56 -39.00 -6.19
CA MET A 1 21.66 -38.39 -6.98
C MET A 1 21.31 -36.90 -7.12
N THR A 2 21.75 -36.06 -6.18
CA THR A 2 22.80 -35.00 -6.33
C THR A 2 22.44 -34.00 -7.45
N ALA A 3 22.30 -32.68 -7.23
CA ALA A 3 23.09 -31.73 -6.42
C ALA A 3 22.18 -30.56 -5.95
N ARG A 4 22.21 -30.08 -4.69
CA ARG A 4 23.22 -29.32 -3.91
C ARG A 4 23.07 -27.79 -4.06
N ARG A 5 22.41 -27.20 -3.05
CA ARG A 5 22.50 -25.86 -2.42
C ARG A 5 23.38 -24.80 -3.10
N LEU A 6 22.83 -23.59 -3.23
CA LEU A 6 23.55 -22.34 -2.98
C LEU A 6 22.60 -21.30 -2.34
N LEU A 7 22.72 -21.15 -1.01
CA LEU A 7 22.39 -19.92 -0.30
C LEU A 7 23.59 -18.99 -0.51
N LEU A 8 23.37 -17.72 -0.88
CA LEU A 8 24.33 -16.66 -0.61
C LEU A 8 23.65 -15.54 0.18
N ALA A 9 24.11 -15.40 1.42
CA ALA A 9 23.93 -14.22 2.24
C ALA A 9 24.83 -13.09 1.71
N LEU A 10 24.33 -11.85 1.71
CA LEU A 10 25.17 -10.66 1.70
C LEU A 10 24.97 -9.93 3.03
N CYS A 11 25.74 -10.34 4.03
CA CYS A 11 26.17 -9.45 5.10
C CYS A 11 27.43 -8.73 4.59
N ALA A 12 27.42 -7.39 4.58
CA ALA A 12 28.65 -6.61 4.47
C ALA A 12 28.66 -5.53 5.56
N THR A 13 29.33 -5.89 6.65
CA THR A 13 29.94 -5.01 7.63
C THR A 13 30.94 -4.07 6.95
N LEU A 14 30.82 -2.74 7.14
CA LEU A 14 31.97 -1.85 6.97
C LEU A 14 32.67 -1.69 8.34
N ALA A 15 33.84 -2.32 8.43
CA ALA A 15 34.77 -2.15 9.53
C ALA A 15 35.61 -0.87 9.32
N LEU A 16 35.93 -0.23 10.46
CA LEU A 16 36.81 0.91 10.61
C LEU A 16 38.16 0.71 9.91
N ALA A 17 38.60 1.73 9.17
CA ALA A 17 40.02 1.98 8.95
C ALA A 17 40.42 3.20 9.78
N ALA A 18 41.17 2.93 10.86
CA ALA A 18 41.93 3.93 11.58
C ALA A 18 43.11 4.39 10.72
N ALA A 19 43.25 5.70 10.53
CA ALA A 19 44.50 6.32 10.12
C ALA A 19 44.82 7.43 11.11
N CYS A 20 45.87 7.22 11.91
CA CYS A 20 46.45 8.22 12.79
C CYS A 20 47.12 9.32 11.98
N GLY A 21 46.88 10.57 12.37
CA GLY A 21 47.62 11.75 11.93
C GLY A 21 47.11 12.96 12.69
N GLY A 22 47.73 13.25 13.84
CA GLY A 22 47.42 14.42 14.66
C GLY A 22 48.03 15.70 14.08
N ASP A 23 47.35 16.83 14.28
CA ASP A 23 47.83 17.88 15.17
C ASP A 23 46.73 18.93 15.35
N GLY A 24 46.71 19.56 16.53
CA GLY A 24 45.59 20.33 17.05
C GLY A 24 45.27 21.63 16.29
N ASN A 25 43.98 21.96 16.28
CA ASN A 25 43.46 23.29 16.60
C ASN A 25 41.95 23.19 16.79
N ASP A 26 41.51 23.33 18.03
CA ASP A 26 40.11 23.49 18.41
C ASP A 26 39.58 24.80 17.83
N ASN A 27 38.71 24.70 16.83
CA ASN A 27 37.82 25.78 16.43
C ASN A 27 36.43 25.15 16.24
N PRO A 28 35.38 25.64 16.93
CA PRO A 28 34.06 25.03 16.83
C PRO A 28 33.46 25.36 15.46
N THR A 29 33.63 24.44 14.51
CA THR A 29 32.98 24.50 13.21
C THR A 29 31.48 24.36 13.44
N GLN A 30 30.76 25.45 13.21
CA GLN A 30 29.31 25.49 13.14
C GLN A 30 28.82 24.35 12.23
N SER A 31 27.94 23.51 12.76
CA SER A 31 27.14 22.59 11.95
C SER A 31 26.47 23.38 10.81
N PRO A 32 26.49 22.91 9.56
CA PRO A 32 25.80 23.61 8.49
C PRO A 32 24.32 23.62 8.82
N THR A 33 23.79 24.81 9.11
CA THR A 33 22.36 25.07 9.25
C THR A 33 21.68 24.52 8.00
N ALA A 34 20.81 23.53 8.17
CA ALA A 34 20.00 23.00 7.07
C ALA A 34 19.31 24.17 6.37
N ALA A 35 19.51 24.28 5.05
CA ALA A 35 18.76 25.24 4.25
C ALA A 35 17.26 25.02 4.48
N PRO A 36 16.43 26.07 4.53
CA PRO A 36 14.99 25.90 4.64
C PRO A 36 14.51 25.03 3.47
N ALA A 37 13.75 23.98 3.79
CA ALA A 37 13.12 23.12 2.80
C ALA A 37 12.33 23.99 1.80
N ARG A 38 12.64 23.87 0.51
CA ARG A 38 11.81 24.48 -0.52
C ARG A 38 10.53 23.66 -0.58
N THR A 39 9.42 24.19 -0.08
CA THR A 39 8.12 23.53 -0.26
C THR A 39 7.57 23.90 -1.63
N SER A 40 7.29 22.93 -2.48
CA SER A 40 6.46 23.16 -3.66
C SER A 40 5.05 23.46 -3.18
N ASP A 41 4.56 24.69 -3.39
CA ASP A 41 3.24 25.10 -2.94
C ASP A 41 2.16 24.37 -3.76
N THR A 42 1.42 23.49 -3.10
CA THR A 42 0.32 22.71 -3.68
C THR A 42 -1.06 23.27 -3.30
N ALA A 43 -1.13 24.45 -2.67
CA ALA A 43 -2.37 25.06 -2.27
C ALA A 43 -3.29 25.33 -3.48
N GLY A 44 -4.54 24.87 -3.38
CA GLY A 44 -5.56 25.10 -4.40
C GLY A 44 -5.37 24.32 -5.70
N LEU A 45 -4.39 23.42 -5.79
CA LEU A 45 -4.24 22.52 -6.92
C LEU A 45 -5.33 21.44 -6.92
N GLU A 46 -5.67 20.96 -8.11
CA GLU A 46 -6.50 19.76 -8.28
C GLU A 46 -5.72 18.50 -7.90
N PRO A 47 -6.39 17.39 -7.54
CA PRO A 47 -5.73 16.17 -7.06
C PRO A 47 -4.58 15.67 -7.96
N ILE A 48 -4.81 15.62 -9.28
CA ILE A 48 -3.79 15.16 -10.24
C ILE A 48 -2.56 16.08 -10.30
N ASP A 49 -2.75 17.39 -10.09
CA ASP A 49 -1.64 18.35 -10.14
C ASP A 49 -0.77 18.25 -8.88
N VAL A 50 -1.36 17.89 -7.73
CA VAL A 50 -0.61 17.53 -6.51
C VAL A 50 0.27 16.30 -6.78
N VAL A 51 -0.26 15.27 -7.45
CA VAL A 51 0.53 14.08 -7.83
C VAL A 51 1.70 14.48 -8.74
N ARG A 52 1.44 15.28 -9.79
CA ARG A 52 2.48 15.73 -10.73
C ARG A 52 3.60 16.49 -10.03
N VAL A 53 3.26 17.50 -9.22
CA VAL A 53 4.25 18.30 -8.47
C VAL A 53 5.07 17.42 -7.54
N THR A 54 4.42 16.46 -6.87
CA THR A 54 5.10 15.54 -5.96
C THR A 54 6.07 14.60 -6.68
N LEU A 55 5.68 14.04 -7.83
CA LEU A 55 6.56 13.22 -8.66
C LEU A 55 7.74 14.03 -9.21
N ASP A 56 7.49 15.27 -9.61
CA ASP A 56 8.53 16.19 -10.07
C ASP A 56 9.58 16.48 -8.98
N ASP A 57 9.14 16.67 -7.73
CA ASP A 57 10.04 16.82 -6.58
C ASP A 57 10.87 15.55 -6.33
N ILE A 58 10.25 14.38 -6.38
CA ILE A 58 10.94 13.09 -6.23
C ILE A 58 11.97 12.86 -7.34
N ASN A 59 11.61 13.16 -8.59
CA ASN A 59 12.52 13.03 -9.74
C ASN A 59 13.71 13.99 -9.67
N ARG A 60 13.55 15.14 -8.98
CA ARG A 60 14.66 16.05 -8.66
C ARG A 60 15.51 15.57 -7.48
N GLY A 61 15.07 14.55 -6.75
CA GLY A 61 15.67 14.11 -5.49
C GLY A 61 15.38 15.06 -4.32
N ASP A 62 14.39 15.95 -4.47
CA ASP A 62 13.99 16.92 -3.44
C ASP A 62 12.86 16.34 -2.59
N ILE A 63 13.19 15.32 -1.78
CA ILE A 63 12.20 14.67 -0.91
C ILE A 63 11.64 15.63 0.13
N ASP A 64 12.39 16.67 0.50
CA ASP A 64 11.96 17.70 1.43
C ASP A 64 10.83 18.56 0.85
N ALA A 65 10.84 18.80 -0.46
CA ALA A 65 9.75 19.44 -1.19
C ALA A 65 8.54 18.51 -1.38
N ALA A 66 8.78 17.23 -1.66
CA ALA A 66 7.73 16.23 -1.89
C ALA A 66 7.00 15.82 -0.61
N TYR A 67 7.72 15.64 0.50
CA TYR A 67 7.20 15.03 1.73
C TYR A 67 5.95 15.73 2.33
N PRO A 68 5.84 17.07 2.31
CA PRO A 68 4.63 17.77 2.76
C PRO A 68 3.37 17.52 1.93
N ASN A 69 3.49 16.96 0.72
CA ASN A 69 2.33 16.61 -0.12
C ASN A 69 1.72 15.25 0.27
N PHE A 70 2.38 14.47 1.12
CA PHE A 70 1.81 13.24 1.68
C PHE A 70 0.95 13.55 2.92
N SER A 71 -0.11 12.77 3.08
CA SER A 71 -1.03 12.90 4.22
C SER A 71 -0.33 12.66 5.55
N ALA A 72 -0.91 13.15 6.64
CA ALA A 72 -0.38 12.87 7.98
C ALA A 72 -0.28 11.37 8.28
N GLN A 73 -1.15 10.55 7.69
CA GLN A 73 -1.09 9.09 7.85
C GLN A 73 0.06 8.47 7.06
N ALA A 74 0.19 8.77 5.76
CA ALA A 74 1.27 8.24 4.92
C ALA A 74 2.66 8.60 5.49
N ARG A 75 2.79 9.77 6.12
CA ARG A 75 4.03 10.21 6.81
C ARG A 75 4.34 9.45 8.10
N LYS A 76 3.39 8.71 8.69
CA LYS A 76 3.67 7.78 9.81
C LYS A 76 4.29 6.48 9.33
N ASP A 77 3.93 6.05 8.12
CA ASP A 77 4.33 4.76 7.57
C ASP A 77 5.73 4.82 6.95
N VAL A 78 6.13 5.99 6.45
CA VAL A 78 7.49 6.26 5.97
C VAL A 78 8.00 7.57 6.56
N SER A 79 9.06 7.50 7.36
CA SER A 79 9.67 8.70 7.91
C SER A 79 10.45 9.48 6.84
N LEU A 80 10.52 10.81 6.98
CA LEU A 80 11.31 11.65 6.08
C LEU A 80 12.78 11.22 6.01
N ASP A 81 13.35 10.77 7.13
CA ASP A 81 14.75 10.34 7.18
C ASP A 81 14.97 9.03 6.43
N GLU A 82 14.03 8.09 6.46
CA GLU A 82 14.07 6.88 5.65
C GLU A 82 13.97 7.21 4.16
N ALA A 83 13.03 8.09 3.78
CA ALA A 83 12.87 8.53 2.40
C ALA A 83 14.13 9.25 1.87
N ARG A 84 14.75 10.12 2.69
CA ARG A 84 16.05 10.75 2.38
C ARG A 84 17.15 9.72 2.19
N ARG A 85 17.30 8.77 3.12
CA ARG A 85 18.34 7.73 3.03
C ARG A 85 18.20 6.90 1.76
N LEU A 86 16.97 6.56 1.39
CA LEU A 86 16.69 5.81 0.16
C LEU A 86 17.15 6.57 -1.08
N LEU A 87 16.67 7.82 -1.27
CA LEU A 87 17.02 8.61 -2.45
C LEU A 87 18.52 8.92 -2.50
N GLN A 88 19.14 9.24 -1.36
CA GLN A 88 20.59 9.45 -1.28
C GLN A 88 21.38 8.18 -1.64
N GLY A 89 20.91 7.00 -1.22
CA GLY A 89 21.51 5.72 -1.60
C GLY A 89 21.44 5.47 -3.11
N LEU A 90 20.30 5.76 -3.73
CA LEU A 90 20.13 5.66 -5.18
C LEU A 90 21.08 6.62 -5.92
N GLN A 91 21.12 7.88 -5.53
CA GLN A 91 22.02 8.88 -6.10
C GLN A 91 23.49 8.48 -5.93
N ALA A 92 23.89 8.02 -4.74
CA ALA A 92 25.27 7.60 -4.46
C ALA A 92 25.69 6.37 -5.27
N SER A 93 24.76 5.47 -5.58
CA SER A 93 25.00 4.32 -6.46
C SER A 93 25.04 4.66 -7.96
N GLY A 94 24.80 5.93 -8.32
CA GLY A 94 24.63 6.36 -9.71
C GLY A 94 23.34 5.85 -10.35
N THR A 95 22.40 5.34 -9.55
CA THR A 95 21.12 4.83 -10.02
C THR A 95 20.18 5.99 -10.33
N LYS A 96 19.76 6.09 -11.58
CA LYS A 96 18.77 7.09 -12.00
C LYS A 96 17.37 6.52 -11.81
N LEU A 97 16.63 7.08 -10.86
CA LEU A 97 15.20 6.85 -10.70
C LEU A 97 14.44 7.99 -11.39
N SER A 98 13.44 7.64 -12.19
CA SER A 98 12.42 8.57 -12.68
C SER A 98 11.07 7.91 -12.60
N VAL A 99 10.06 8.64 -12.16
CA VAL A 99 8.67 8.20 -12.10
C VAL A 99 7.85 9.21 -12.88
N THR A 100 7.19 8.76 -13.95
CA THR A 100 6.33 9.61 -14.78
C THR A 100 4.92 9.03 -14.85
N ILE A 101 3.93 9.89 -15.10
CA ILE A 101 2.57 9.44 -15.37
C ILE A 101 2.49 9.10 -16.85
N ALA A 102 2.36 7.82 -17.18
CA ALA A 102 2.16 7.34 -18.54
C ALA A 102 0.70 7.50 -18.99
N GLN A 103 -0.25 7.24 -18.10
CA GLN A 103 -1.68 7.38 -18.37
C GLN A 103 -2.42 7.90 -17.13
N VAL A 104 -3.47 8.69 -17.37
CA VAL A 104 -4.47 9.06 -16.36
C VAL A 104 -5.78 8.43 -16.79
N GLY A 105 -6.32 7.56 -15.94
CA GLY A 105 -7.61 6.88 -16.09
C GLY A 105 -8.75 7.67 -15.47
N GLN A 106 -9.71 6.96 -14.89
CA GLN A 106 -10.85 7.60 -14.23
C GLN A 106 -10.41 8.38 -12.99
N GLN A 107 -11.04 9.54 -12.79
CA GLN A 107 -10.90 10.33 -11.58
C GLN A 107 -12.27 10.49 -10.92
N THR A 108 -12.34 10.13 -9.65
CA THR A 108 -13.54 10.26 -8.82
C THR A 108 -13.22 11.15 -7.62
N ILE A 109 -14.07 12.14 -7.35
CA ILE A 109 -13.97 13.00 -6.16
C ILE A 109 -15.25 12.85 -5.36
N THR A 110 -15.11 12.40 -4.11
CA THR A 110 -16.21 12.18 -3.17
C THR A 110 -15.91 12.91 -1.87
N GLY A 111 -16.46 14.12 -1.74
CA GLY A 111 -16.23 14.98 -0.57
C GLY A 111 -14.76 15.35 -0.41
N ASP A 112 -14.15 14.91 0.69
CA ASP A 112 -12.75 15.18 1.05
C ASP A 112 -11.79 14.06 0.58
N THR A 113 -12.23 13.18 -0.31
CA THR A 113 -11.42 12.12 -0.91
C THR A 113 -11.44 12.21 -2.43
N ALA A 114 -10.31 11.95 -3.05
CA ALA A 114 -10.19 11.77 -4.49
C ALA A 114 -9.43 10.48 -4.78
N GLU A 115 -9.83 9.80 -5.85
CA GLU A 115 -9.17 8.61 -6.39
C GLU A 115 -8.90 8.86 -7.87
N ILE A 116 -7.69 8.51 -8.31
CA ILE A 116 -7.23 8.73 -9.67
C ILE A 116 -6.54 7.46 -10.14
N GLU A 117 -7.14 6.75 -11.09
CA GLU A 117 -6.45 5.66 -11.79
C GLU A 117 -5.28 6.25 -12.59
N LEU A 118 -4.10 5.67 -12.44
CA LEU A 118 -2.87 6.10 -13.08
C LEU A 118 -2.10 4.87 -13.57
N THR A 119 -1.53 4.97 -14.76
CA THR A 119 -0.39 4.14 -15.13
C THR A 119 0.86 4.98 -14.93
N LEU A 120 1.74 4.57 -14.02
CA LEU A 120 3.07 5.15 -13.84
C LEU A 120 4.07 4.41 -14.71
N GLU A 121 5.00 5.14 -15.32
CA GLU A 121 6.22 4.55 -15.87
C GLU A 121 7.37 4.83 -14.91
N ILE A 122 7.89 3.77 -14.32
CA ILE A 122 9.05 3.84 -13.44
C ILE A 122 10.29 3.44 -14.24
N GLU A 123 11.20 4.39 -14.41
CA GLU A 123 12.50 4.17 -15.03
C GLU A 123 13.57 4.04 -13.95
N LEU A 124 14.22 2.88 -13.90
CA LEU A 124 15.43 2.66 -13.13
C LEU A 124 16.60 2.40 -14.09
N ASN A 125 17.51 3.37 -14.19
CA ASN A 125 18.59 3.42 -15.18
C ASN A 125 18.06 3.39 -16.61
N THR A 126 17.91 2.20 -17.19
CA THR A 126 17.40 1.98 -18.55
C THR A 126 16.14 1.10 -18.58
N THR A 127 15.76 0.55 -17.43
CA THR A 127 14.61 -0.35 -17.32
C THR A 127 13.37 0.45 -17.00
N LYS A 128 12.37 0.38 -17.87
CA LYS A 128 11.05 1.00 -17.70
C LYS A 128 10.05 -0.05 -17.30
N ILE A 129 9.29 0.22 -16.24
CA ILE A 129 8.27 -0.68 -15.72
C ILE A 129 6.97 0.11 -15.60
N PRO A 130 5.92 -0.25 -16.36
CA PRO A 130 4.60 0.30 -16.14
C PRO A 130 4.02 -0.28 -14.85
N VAL A 131 3.39 0.57 -14.05
CA VAL A 131 2.68 0.20 -12.82
C VAL A 131 1.32 0.88 -12.86
N ASP A 132 0.26 0.09 -12.94
CA ASP A 132 -1.11 0.57 -12.78
C ASP A 132 -1.41 0.70 -11.28
N ASP A 133 -1.94 1.85 -10.89
CA ASP A 133 -2.19 2.22 -9.49
C ASP A 133 -3.29 3.29 -9.41
N ALA A 134 -4.09 3.30 -8.35
CA ALA A 134 -5.06 4.35 -8.06
C ALA A 134 -4.54 5.34 -6.99
N ALA A 135 -4.02 6.49 -7.41
CA ALA A 135 -3.59 7.51 -6.45
C ALA A 135 -4.79 8.03 -5.64
N ILE A 136 -4.76 7.80 -4.32
CA ILE A 136 -5.76 8.34 -3.40
C ILE A 136 -5.23 9.57 -2.71
N LEU A 137 -6.05 10.60 -2.71
CA LEU A 137 -5.79 11.85 -2.04
C LEU A 137 -6.90 12.14 -1.04
N VAL A 138 -6.52 12.67 0.12
CA VAL A 138 -7.43 13.18 1.14
C VAL A 138 -7.22 14.67 1.33
N ARG A 139 -8.27 15.39 1.69
CA ARG A 139 -8.18 16.81 2.00
C ARG A 139 -7.78 17.00 3.47
N GLU A 140 -6.61 17.57 3.71
CA GLU A 140 -6.12 17.97 5.04
C GLU A 140 -5.88 19.48 5.03
N GLU A 141 -6.46 20.21 6.00
CA GLU A 141 -6.30 21.66 6.11
C GLU A 141 -6.66 22.42 4.81
N GLY A 142 -7.63 21.91 4.06
CA GLY A 142 -8.09 22.48 2.80
C GLY A 142 -7.25 22.13 1.56
N GLN A 143 -6.15 21.40 1.73
CA GLN A 143 -5.25 20.97 0.66
C GLN A 143 -5.38 19.47 0.38
N TRP A 144 -5.26 19.06 -0.88
CA TRP A 144 -5.14 17.64 -1.21
C TRP A 144 -3.78 17.10 -0.79
N LYS A 145 -3.78 15.91 -0.19
CA LYS A 145 -2.59 15.19 0.26
C LYS A 145 -2.66 13.74 -0.22
N ILE A 146 -1.56 13.23 -0.76
CA ILE A 146 -1.45 11.83 -1.20
C ILE A 146 -1.53 10.93 0.03
N ALA A 147 -2.56 10.10 0.06
CA ALA A 147 -2.92 9.26 1.21
C ALA A 147 -2.50 7.81 1.04
N ASP A 148 -2.27 7.37 -0.18
CA ASP A 148 -1.98 5.98 -0.53
C ASP A 148 -0.47 5.66 -0.48
N HIS A 149 -0.18 4.36 -0.43
CA HIS A 149 1.11 3.69 -0.58
C HIS A 149 1.71 3.77 -2.00
N PHE A 150 1.17 4.61 -2.87
CA PHE A 150 1.62 5.01 -4.21
C PHE A 150 3.13 4.86 -4.52
N LEU A 151 4.03 5.21 -3.59
CA LEU A 151 5.48 5.03 -3.76
C LEU A 151 6.03 3.68 -3.31
N GLN A 152 5.40 3.03 -2.33
CA GLN A 152 5.83 1.73 -1.84
C GLN A 152 5.63 0.65 -2.90
N THR A 153 4.54 0.66 -3.65
CA THR A 153 4.32 -0.27 -4.79
C THR A 153 5.43 -0.12 -5.82
N ALA A 154 5.70 1.13 -6.23
CA ALA A 154 6.78 1.47 -7.16
C ALA A 154 8.16 1.01 -6.67
N LEU A 155 8.48 1.24 -5.40
CA LEU A 155 9.78 0.88 -4.82
C LEU A 155 9.91 -0.62 -4.54
N ALA A 156 8.80 -1.31 -4.22
CA ALA A 156 8.76 -2.76 -4.01
C ALA A 156 8.96 -3.51 -5.33
N VAL A 157 8.34 -3.05 -6.43
CA VAL A 157 8.55 -3.62 -7.78
C VAL A 157 10.03 -3.55 -8.21
N LEU A 158 10.76 -2.54 -7.74
CA LEU A 158 12.19 -2.38 -8.01
C LEU A 158 13.11 -3.08 -7.00
N GLY A 159 12.56 -3.70 -5.95
CA GLY A 159 13.34 -4.30 -4.85
C GLY A 159 14.17 -3.27 -4.06
N LEU A 160 13.83 -1.98 -4.14
CA LEU A 160 14.50 -0.87 -3.49
C LEU A 160 13.86 -0.50 -2.15
N ALA A 161 12.58 -0.81 -2.00
CA ALA A 161 11.97 -1.03 -0.70
C ALA A 161 11.77 -2.53 -0.54
N SER A 162 12.05 -3.05 0.66
CA SER A 162 11.35 -4.26 1.06
C SER A 162 9.86 -3.88 1.06
N PRO A 163 8.94 -4.64 0.43
CA PRO A 163 7.55 -4.60 0.90
C PRO A 163 7.66 -4.75 2.41
N ALA A 164 6.99 -3.90 3.20
CA ALA A 164 7.03 -4.05 4.66
C ALA A 164 6.78 -5.53 4.95
N PRO A 165 7.78 -6.30 5.42
CA PRO A 165 7.58 -7.71 5.65
C PRO A 165 7.01 -7.78 7.04
N LEU A 166 5.75 -7.39 7.16
CA LEU A 166 4.94 -7.98 8.19
C LEU A 166 4.61 -9.34 7.60
N GLY A 167 5.16 -10.39 8.22
CA GLY A 167 4.74 -11.74 7.87
C GLY A 167 3.22 -11.83 8.01
N PRO A 168 2.60 -12.90 7.52
CA PRO A 168 1.14 -13.02 7.50
C PRO A 168 0.55 -12.62 8.86
N ARG A 169 -0.54 -11.84 8.78
CA ARG A 169 -1.18 -11.17 9.90
C ARG A 169 -1.23 -12.02 11.15
N ALA A 170 -0.84 -11.44 12.28
CA ALA A 170 -0.97 -12.09 13.57
C ALA A 170 -2.46 -12.17 13.98
N LEU A 171 -2.94 -13.39 14.22
CA LEU A 171 -4.32 -13.66 14.64
C LEU A 171 -4.39 -14.15 16.08
N ASP A 172 -5.45 -13.78 16.79
CA ASP A 172 -5.81 -14.33 18.08
C ASP A 172 -6.46 -15.73 17.96
N ASP A 173 -6.81 -16.33 19.10
CA ASP A 173 -7.42 -17.67 19.15
C ASP A 173 -8.79 -17.76 18.43
N LYS A 174 -9.41 -16.61 18.12
CA LYS A 174 -10.69 -16.54 17.38
C LYS A 174 -10.47 -16.32 15.89
N GLY A 175 -9.23 -16.10 15.44
CA GLY A 175 -8.90 -15.79 14.06
C GLY A 175 -9.02 -14.31 13.72
N CYS A 176 -9.07 -13.42 14.72
CA CYS A 176 -9.12 -11.98 14.54
C CYS A 176 -7.71 -11.38 14.54
N ALA A 177 -7.48 -10.31 13.77
CA ALA A 177 -6.23 -9.56 13.83
C ALA A 177 -5.91 -9.07 15.25
N THR A 178 -4.67 -9.26 15.72
CA THR A 178 -4.19 -8.64 16.97
C THR A 178 -3.68 -7.22 16.77
N GLY A 179 -3.52 -6.78 15.51
CA GLY A 179 -3.04 -5.46 15.09
C GLY A 179 -4.12 -4.65 14.35
N ASP A 180 -3.68 -3.80 13.41
CA ASP A 180 -4.60 -3.03 12.57
C ASP A 180 -5.38 -3.98 11.64
N PRO A 181 -6.72 -4.06 11.72
CA PRO A 181 -7.50 -4.94 10.85
C PRO A 181 -7.37 -4.60 9.36
N MET A 182 -6.93 -3.39 9.01
CA MET A 182 -6.76 -2.93 7.62
C MET A 182 -5.31 -3.04 7.11
N GLU A 183 -4.40 -3.65 7.88
CA GLU A 183 -3.03 -3.90 7.44
C GLU A 183 -2.99 -4.63 6.08
N GLY A 184 -2.13 -4.20 5.15
CA GLY A 184 -2.04 -4.81 3.82
C GLY A 184 -3.20 -4.52 2.84
N VAL A 185 -4.25 -3.83 3.29
CA VAL A 185 -5.35 -3.38 2.43
C VAL A 185 -4.90 -2.20 1.58
N TYR A 186 -5.17 -2.27 0.29
CA TYR A 186 -5.05 -1.12 -0.58
C TYR A 186 -6.11 -0.07 -0.22
N ALA A 187 -5.72 1.20 -0.15
CA ALA A 187 -6.66 2.30 0.05
C ALA A 187 -7.54 2.24 1.34
N PRO A 188 -7.03 1.86 2.52
CA PRO A 188 -7.88 1.40 3.64
C PRO A 188 -8.87 2.45 4.17
N LYS A 189 -8.62 3.74 3.97
CA LYS A 189 -9.54 4.83 4.35
C LYS A 189 -10.86 4.84 3.56
N ARG A 190 -10.92 4.16 2.40
CA ARG A 190 -12.16 3.98 1.65
C ARG A 190 -13.11 3.00 2.35
N LEU A 191 -12.60 2.18 3.26
CA LEU A 191 -13.37 1.17 3.96
C LEU A 191 -13.89 1.72 5.28
N GLN A 192 -15.21 1.79 5.41
CA GLN A 192 -15.85 2.02 6.69
C GLN A 192 -15.98 0.69 7.43
N ILE A 193 -15.19 0.50 8.49
CA ILE A 193 -15.29 -0.69 9.33
C ILE A 193 -16.63 -0.69 10.09
N LEU A 194 -17.43 -1.74 9.86
CA LEU A 194 -18.68 -1.99 10.58
C LEU A 194 -18.45 -2.93 11.77
N ASP A 195 -17.63 -3.97 11.57
CA ASP A 195 -17.14 -4.86 12.60
C ASP A 195 -15.68 -5.25 12.26
N PRO A 196 -14.69 -4.99 13.14
CA PRO A 196 -13.28 -5.29 12.84
C PRO A 196 -12.98 -6.79 12.79
N CYS A 197 -13.85 -7.66 13.30
CA CYS A 197 -13.70 -9.10 13.19
C CYS A 197 -15.04 -9.83 13.28
N LEU A 198 -15.54 -10.24 12.12
CA LEU A 198 -16.75 -11.02 11.98
C LEU A 198 -16.43 -12.36 11.31
N THR A 199 -17.14 -13.40 11.72
CA THR A 199 -17.09 -14.71 11.07
C THR A 199 -18.42 -15.02 10.42
N VAL A 200 -18.41 -15.29 9.11
CA VAL A 200 -19.60 -15.61 8.32
C VAL A 200 -19.45 -16.96 7.66
N THR A 201 -20.58 -17.57 7.29
CA THR A 201 -20.60 -18.83 6.54
C THR A 201 -21.41 -18.70 5.26
N GLY A 202 -20.95 -19.31 4.18
CA GLY A 202 -21.65 -19.28 2.91
C GLY A 202 -21.11 -20.26 1.87
N THR A 203 -21.62 -20.14 0.64
CA THR A 203 -21.18 -20.91 -0.52
C THR A 203 -20.50 -19.99 -1.54
N VAL A 204 -19.33 -20.39 -2.01
CA VAL A 204 -18.49 -19.59 -2.91
C VAL A 204 -19.12 -19.50 -4.30
N ARG A 205 -19.24 -18.27 -4.82
CA ARG A 205 -19.71 -17.96 -6.17
C ARG A 205 -18.61 -18.24 -7.21
N ASP A 206 -19.00 -18.50 -8.46
CA ASP A 206 -18.10 -18.83 -9.56
C ASP A 206 -17.51 -17.56 -10.22
N ASP A 207 -16.84 -16.74 -9.43
CA ASP A 207 -16.26 -15.45 -9.84
C ASP A 207 -14.91 -15.16 -9.16
N ILE A 208 -14.18 -16.20 -8.77
CA ILE A 208 -12.85 -16.05 -8.17
C ILE A 208 -11.91 -15.40 -9.18
N ASN A 209 -11.40 -14.22 -8.85
CA ASN A 209 -10.50 -13.44 -9.70
C ASN A 209 -9.34 -12.85 -8.90
N LYS A 210 -8.29 -12.42 -9.60
CA LYS A 210 -7.26 -11.54 -9.04
C LYS A 210 -7.52 -10.10 -9.49
N ALA A 211 -7.73 -9.20 -8.54
CA ALA A 211 -7.91 -7.77 -8.79
C ALA A 211 -6.59 -7.08 -9.15
N GLU A 212 -6.68 -5.82 -9.61
CA GLU A 212 -5.53 -5.05 -10.10
C GLU A 212 -4.53 -4.71 -8.98
N ASP A 213 -5.02 -4.42 -7.77
CA ASP A 213 -4.23 -4.25 -6.54
C ASP A 213 -3.59 -5.56 -6.03
N GLY A 214 -3.95 -6.68 -6.66
CA GLY A 214 -3.40 -8.00 -6.39
C GLY A 214 -4.22 -8.85 -5.43
N ASP A 215 -5.34 -8.34 -4.92
CA ASP A 215 -6.26 -9.07 -4.08
C ASP A 215 -6.86 -10.27 -4.81
N ILE A 216 -7.12 -11.36 -4.07
CA ILE A 216 -7.97 -12.44 -4.59
C ILE A 216 -9.39 -12.16 -4.14
N THR A 217 -10.28 -11.94 -5.10
CA THR A 217 -11.66 -11.55 -4.84
C THR A 217 -12.65 -12.63 -5.27
N PHE A 218 -13.78 -12.73 -4.57
CA PHE A 218 -14.89 -13.62 -4.92
C PHE A 218 -16.18 -13.26 -4.19
N GLY A 219 -17.32 -13.71 -4.70
CA GLY A 219 -18.61 -13.61 -4.02
C GLY A 219 -18.87 -14.78 -3.06
N LEU A 220 -19.48 -14.49 -1.91
CA LEU A 220 -19.97 -15.49 -0.97
C LEU A 220 -21.48 -15.37 -0.79
N TYR A 221 -22.24 -16.38 -1.21
CA TYR A 221 -23.66 -16.50 -0.90
C TYR A 221 -23.82 -16.88 0.57
N LEU A 222 -24.18 -15.91 1.40
CA LEU A 222 -24.30 -16.09 2.85
C LEU A 222 -25.43 -17.06 3.22
N SER A 223 -25.25 -17.76 4.35
CA SER A 223 -26.32 -18.52 4.98
C SER A 223 -27.50 -17.62 5.37
N GLU A 224 -28.71 -18.18 5.50
CA GLU A 224 -29.92 -17.38 5.81
C GLU A 224 -29.78 -16.51 7.07
N ALA A 225 -29.04 -16.99 8.09
CA ALA A 225 -28.82 -16.26 9.34
C ALA A 225 -27.99 -14.98 9.16
N ASP A 226 -27.17 -14.92 8.11
CA ASP A 226 -26.21 -13.84 7.87
C ASP A 226 -26.62 -12.90 6.72
N GLN A 227 -27.78 -13.15 6.09
CA GLN A 227 -28.31 -12.31 4.98
C GLN A 227 -28.50 -10.83 5.35
N ARG A 228 -28.53 -10.49 6.64
CA ARG A 228 -28.56 -9.08 7.11
C ARG A 228 -27.26 -8.31 6.84
N LEU A 229 -26.17 -8.99 6.50
CA LEU A 229 -24.84 -8.38 6.31
C LEU A 229 -24.62 -7.83 4.90
N ILE A 230 -25.42 -8.26 3.93
CA ILE A 230 -25.42 -7.70 2.58
C ILE A 230 -26.33 -6.47 2.53
N ASN A 231 -25.87 -5.42 1.84
CA ASN A 231 -26.63 -4.19 1.66
C ASN A 231 -27.38 -4.18 0.30
N ASP A 232 -28.02 -3.06 -0.03
CA ASP A 232 -28.80 -2.94 -1.26
C ASP A 232 -27.93 -2.95 -2.53
N VAL A 233 -26.67 -2.49 -2.44
CA VAL A 233 -25.70 -2.54 -3.54
C VAL A 233 -25.24 -3.98 -3.77
N ASN A 234 -24.96 -4.76 -2.72
CA ASN A 234 -24.70 -6.19 -2.86
C ASN A 234 -25.88 -6.90 -3.56
N ARG A 235 -27.11 -6.60 -3.14
CA ARG A 235 -28.32 -7.17 -3.75
C ARG A 235 -28.48 -6.81 -5.23
N ALA A 236 -28.23 -5.56 -5.59
CA ALA A 236 -28.43 -5.06 -6.95
C ALA A 236 -27.31 -5.49 -7.91
N ASN A 237 -26.05 -5.44 -7.46
CA ASN A 237 -24.88 -5.50 -8.34
C ASN A 237 -24.04 -6.76 -8.16
N TYR A 238 -24.19 -7.47 -7.04
CA TYR A 238 -23.39 -8.65 -6.70
C TYR A 238 -24.25 -9.91 -6.55
N ASP A 239 -25.43 -9.96 -7.18
CA ASP A 239 -26.35 -11.11 -7.09
C ASP A 239 -26.63 -11.53 -5.63
N SER A 240 -26.71 -10.55 -4.73
CA SER A 240 -26.86 -10.77 -3.28
C SER A 240 -25.71 -11.53 -2.60
N ALA A 241 -24.56 -11.69 -3.25
CA ALA A 241 -23.35 -12.20 -2.62
C ALA A 241 -22.64 -11.10 -1.81
N LEU A 242 -22.03 -11.50 -0.69
CA LEU A 242 -21.07 -10.65 0.02
C LEU A 242 -19.74 -10.70 -0.74
N HIS A 243 -19.12 -9.54 -0.99
CA HIS A 243 -17.80 -9.52 -1.61
C HIS A 243 -16.73 -9.91 -0.57
N ILE A 244 -15.74 -10.70 -0.97
CA ILE A 244 -14.66 -11.16 -0.09
C ILE A 244 -13.34 -10.90 -0.82
N GLU A 245 -12.36 -10.33 -0.12
CA GLU A 245 -11.04 -10.04 -0.68
C GLU A 245 -9.93 -10.60 0.21
N ILE A 246 -8.91 -11.22 -0.38
CA ILE A 246 -7.70 -11.69 0.31
C ILE A 246 -6.52 -10.85 -0.18
N VAL A 247 -6.01 -9.98 0.69
CA VAL A 247 -4.86 -9.11 0.37
C VAL A 247 -3.58 -9.91 0.11
N PRO A 248 -2.67 -9.44 -0.77
CA PRO A 248 -1.43 -10.13 -1.13
C PRO A 248 -0.60 -10.66 0.04
N GLU A 249 -0.56 -9.92 1.15
CA GLU A 249 0.17 -10.29 2.36
C GLU A 249 -0.34 -11.61 2.99
N ASP A 250 -1.64 -11.84 2.95
CA ASP A 250 -2.31 -12.97 3.62
C ASP A 250 -2.48 -14.20 2.71
N GLN A 251 -2.41 -14.05 1.38
CA GLN A 251 -2.67 -15.11 0.38
C GLN A 251 -1.81 -16.39 0.54
N ARG A 252 -0.64 -16.28 1.18
CA ARG A 252 0.21 -17.46 1.45
C ARG A 252 -0.40 -18.38 2.52
N LEU A 253 -1.12 -17.84 3.49
CA LEU A 253 -1.76 -18.61 4.57
C LEU A 253 -3.26 -18.75 4.39
N VAL A 254 -3.89 -17.84 3.64
CA VAL A 254 -5.32 -17.85 3.33
C VAL A 254 -5.49 -18.25 1.86
N PRO A 255 -5.62 -19.56 1.57
CA PRO A 255 -5.74 -20.01 0.19
C PRO A 255 -7.10 -19.63 -0.40
N ALA A 256 -7.10 -19.25 -1.68
CA ALA A 256 -8.31 -19.03 -2.44
C ALA A 256 -9.20 -20.31 -2.43
N PRO A 257 -10.52 -20.18 -2.18
CA PRO A 257 -11.42 -21.31 -2.25
C PRO A 257 -11.75 -21.68 -3.70
N LYS A 258 -12.52 -22.75 -3.90
CA LYS A 258 -13.09 -23.10 -5.21
C LYS A 258 -14.56 -22.72 -5.28
N ALA A 259 -15.04 -22.43 -6.48
CA ALA A 259 -16.46 -22.25 -6.74
C ALA A 259 -17.28 -23.43 -6.18
N GLY A 260 -18.36 -23.12 -5.48
CA GLY A 260 -19.23 -24.10 -4.84
C GLY A 260 -18.73 -24.65 -3.50
N ASP A 261 -17.52 -24.32 -3.04
CA ASP A 261 -17.10 -24.66 -1.68
C ASP A 261 -18.02 -23.99 -0.66
N LYS A 262 -18.40 -24.74 0.38
CA LYS A 262 -18.95 -24.15 1.59
C LYS A 262 -17.79 -23.77 2.50
N ILE A 263 -17.76 -22.52 2.93
CA ILE A 263 -16.66 -22.00 3.72
C ILE A 263 -17.17 -21.16 4.89
N ARG A 264 -16.32 -21.07 5.90
CA ARG A 264 -16.36 -20.05 6.95
C ARG A 264 -15.25 -19.05 6.69
N VAL A 265 -15.58 -17.77 6.68
CA VAL A 265 -14.64 -16.66 6.45
C VAL A 265 -14.61 -15.79 7.68
N THR A 266 -13.42 -15.40 8.15
CA THR A 266 -13.24 -14.45 9.25
C THR A 266 -12.42 -13.26 8.77
N GLY A 267 -12.88 -12.06 9.10
CA GLY A 267 -12.22 -10.79 8.79
C GLY A 267 -13.11 -9.59 9.14
N PRO A 268 -12.63 -8.37 8.95
CA PRO A 268 -13.40 -7.14 9.11
C PRO A 268 -14.54 -7.10 8.10
N TRP A 269 -15.75 -6.86 8.61
CA TRP A 269 -16.90 -6.52 7.81
C TRP A 269 -16.93 -5.00 7.62
N VAL A 270 -16.88 -4.57 6.38
CA VAL A 270 -16.75 -3.16 6.01
C VAL A 270 -17.79 -2.78 4.96
N THR A 271 -18.03 -1.47 4.84
CA THR A 271 -18.63 -0.88 3.63
C THR A 271 -17.52 -0.22 2.84
N ASP A 272 -17.40 -0.61 1.58
CA ASP A 272 -16.55 0.09 0.62
C ASP A 272 -17.23 1.39 0.20
N LEU A 273 -16.71 2.54 0.60
CA LEU A 273 -17.31 3.83 0.30
C LEU A 273 -17.15 4.25 -1.18
N ALA A 274 -16.21 3.64 -1.91
CA ALA A 274 -16.02 3.89 -3.34
C ALA A 274 -17.09 3.16 -4.17
N HIS A 275 -17.35 1.89 -3.88
CA HIS A 275 -18.27 1.05 -4.65
C HIS A 275 -19.64 0.86 -4.01
N GLY A 276 -19.77 1.14 -2.71
CA GLY A 276 -21.01 1.15 -1.94
C GLY A 276 -21.48 -0.22 -1.44
N HIS A 277 -20.82 -1.33 -1.78
CA HIS A 277 -21.18 -2.66 -1.27
C HIS A 277 -20.53 -2.97 0.08
N ASN A 278 -21.09 -3.95 0.79
CA ASN A 278 -20.46 -4.51 1.98
C ASN A 278 -19.58 -5.71 1.61
N GLU A 279 -18.53 -5.91 2.39
CA GLU A 279 -17.54 -6.97 2.13
C GLU A 279 -16.84 -7.45 3.40
N ILE A 280 -16.15 -8.60 3.29
CA ILE A 280 -15.05 -8.95 4.20
C ILE A 280 -13.74 -8.61 3.48
N HIS A 281 -13.08 -7.54 3.93
CA HIS A 281 -11.82 -7.07 3.33
C HIS A 281 -10.87 -6.54 4.42
N PRO A 282 -9.76 -7.25 4.72
CA PRO A 282 -9.35 -8.52 4.12
C PRO A 282 -9.94 -9.73 4.85
N ALA A 283 -10.00 -10.86 4.16
CA ALA A 283 -10.26 -12.16 4.76
C ALA A 283 -8.99 -12.69 5.44
N PHE A 284 -9.00 -12.69 6.78
CA PHE A 284 -7.89 -13.17 7.62
C PHE A 284 -7.78 -14.70 7.66
N LYS A 285 -8.93 -15.38 7.51
CA LYS A 285 -9.01 -16.83 7.66
C LYS A 285 -10.17 -17.39 6.84
N ILE A 286 -9.89 -18.45 6.08
CA ILE A 286 -10.89 -19.22 5.34
C ILE A 286 -10.78 -20.68 5.74
N GLU A 287 -11.91 -21.27 6.10
CA GLU A 287 -12.02 -22.68 6.44
C GLU A 287 -13.09 -23.33 5.58
N LYS A 288 -12.74 -24.40 4.86
CA LYS A 288 -13.75 -25.24 4.22
C LYS A 288 -14.56 -25.99 5.26
N ILE A 289 -15.86 -26.05 5.07
CA ILE A 289 -16.80 -26.79 5.91
C ILE A 289 -17.60 -27.77 5.06
N ASP A 290 -17.96 -28.91 5.66
CA ASP A 290 -18.67 -30.01 5.00
C ASP A 290 -20.19 -29.74 4.85
#